data_AF-A0A5J4SSB7-F1
#
_entry.id   AF-A0A5J4SSB7-F1
#
_cell.length_a   1.000
_cell.length_b   1.000
_cell.length_c   1.000
_cell.angle_alpha   90.00
_cell.angle_beta   90.00
_cell.angle_gamma   90.00
#
_symmetry.space_group_name_H-M   'P 1'
#
loop_
_entity.id
_entity.type
_entity.pdbx_description
1 polymer ?
#
loop_
_entity_poly.entity_id
_entity_poly.type
_entity_poly.pdbx_seq_one_letter_code
_entity_poly.pdbx_strand_id
1 'polypeptide(L)'
;MWLINSSVGRKVVMSVTGLALILFLTFHMVMNLVAIISADAYNMICAFLGTNWYALVGTMGLAALFVIHIFYALWLTLQNRKARGSERYAVTAKPK
;
A
#
# COMPACT_ATOMS: atom_id res chain seq x y z
N MET A 1 -20.60 8.05 7.74
CA MET A 1 -20.31 6.79 7.01
C MET A 1 -19.45 5.88 7.88
N TRP A 2 -19.85 4.63 8.14
CA TRP A 2 -19.17 3.72 9.08
C TRP A 2 -17.71 3.40 8.70
N LEU A 3 -17.40 3.39 7.40
CA LEU A 3 -16.04 3.14 6.86
C LEU A 3 -14.99 4.14 7.36
N ILE A 4 -15.38 5.38 7.64
CA ILE A 4 -14.46 6.44 8.07
C ILE A 4 -14.61 6.69 9.58
N ASN A 5 -15.84 6.65 10.10
CA ASN A 5 -16.13 7.07 11.47
C ASN A 5 -15.86 5.98 12.52
N SER A 6 -15.77 4.70 12.12
CA SER A 6 -15.51 3.60 13.06
C SER A 6 -14.02 3.21 13.10
N SER A 7 -13.57 2.62 14.21
CA SER A 7 -12.21 2.06 14.32
C SER A 7 -12.01 0.84 13.40
N VAL A 8 -13.07 0.04 13.20
CA VAL A 8 -13.06 -1.14 12.33
C VAL A 8 -13.00 -0.73 10.86
N GLY A 9 -13.88 0.18 10.43
CA GLY A 9 -13.92 0.67 9.05
C GLY A 9 -12.56 1.23 8.59
N ARG A 10 -11.90 2.02 9.45
CA ARG A 10 -10.57 2.56 9.11
C ARG A 10 -9.50 1.48 8.94
N LYS A 11 -9.55 0.39 9.72
CA LYS A 11 -8.66 -0.76 9.54
C LYS A 11 -8.96 -1.52 8.24
N VAL A 12 -10.22 -1.63 7.84
CA VAL A 12 -10.61 -2.25 6.56
C VAL A 12 -10.06 -1.43 5.38
N VAL A 13 -10.20 -0.10 5.40
CA VAL A 13 -9.61 0.77 4.36
C VAL A 13 -8.10 0.60 4.30
N MET A 14 -7.43 0.58 5.46
CA MET A 14 -5.98 0.37 5.55
C MET A 14 -5.55 -0.99 4.98
N SER A 15 -6.25 -2.08 5.30
CA SER A 15 -5.89 -3.42 4.82
C SER A 15 -6.15 -3.61 3.33
N VAL A 16 -7.27 -3.11 2.81
CA VAL A 16 -7.61 -3.23 1.38
C VAL A 16 -6.64 -2.42 0.53
N THR A 17 -6.34 -1.17 0.90
CA THR A 17 -5.37 -0.35 0.18
C THR A 17 -3.96 -0.95 0.24
N GLY A 18 -3.55 -1.48 1.40
CA GLY A 18 -2.26 -2.16 1.54
C GLY A 18 -2.13 -3.42 0.69
N LEU A 19 -3.19 -4.23 0.64
CA LEU A 19 -3.23 -5.44 -0.20
C LEU A 19 -3.10 -5.08 -1.69
N ALA A 20 -3.84 -4.07 -2.15
CA ALA A 20 -3.75 -3.60 -3.53
C ALA A 20 -2.34 -3.13 -3.89
N LEU A 21 -1.68 -2.37 -3.00
CA LEU A 21 -0.31 -1.87 -3.22
C LEU A 21 0.73 -3.00 -3.20
N ILE A 22 0.59 -4.02 -2.36
CA ILE A 22 1.48 -5.19 -2.35
C ILE A 22 1.33 -6.00 -3.64
N LEU A 23 0.10 -6.22 -4.11
CA LEU A 23 -0.13 -6.90 -5.38
C LEU A 23 0.50 -6.12 -6.55
N PHE A 24 0.30 -4.80 -6.58
CA PHE A 24 0.95 -3.94 -7.58
C PHE A 24 2.47 -4.02 -7.50
N LEU A 25 3.06 -3.89 -6.31
CA LEU A 25 4.51 -3.93 -6.14
C LEU A 25 5.11 -5.27 -6.59
N THR A 26 4.43 -6.38 -6.28
CA THR A 26 4.86 -7.72 -6.66
C THR A 26 4.81 -7.89 -8.18
N PHE A 27 3.70 -7.51 -8.80
CA PHE A 27 3.55 -7.50 -10.25
C PHE A 27 4.59 -6.60 -10.92
N HIS A 28 4.79 -5.40 -10.40
CA HIS A 28 5.78 -4.44 -10.89
C HIS A 28 7.20 -5.01 -10.84
N MET A 29 7.58 -5.63 -9.74
CA MET A 29 8.88 -6.28 -9.60
C MET A 29 9.04 -7.41 -10.63
N VAL A 30 8.07 -8.32 -10.73
CA VAL A 30 8.13 -9.45 -11.66
C VAL A 30 8.31 -8.99 -13.10
N MET A 31 7.58 -7.97 -13.54
CA MET A 31 7.74 -7.42 -14.88
C MET A 31 9.10 -6.76 -15.11
N ASN A 32 9.66 -6.08 -14.10
CA ASN A 32 11.00 -5.51 -14.22
C ASN A 32 12.09 -6.57 -14.22
N LEU A 33 11.91 -7.72 -13.57
CA LEU A 33 12.85 -8.84 -13.67
C LEU A 33 12.94 -9.38 -15.10
N VAL A 34 11.87 -9.26 -15.90
CA VAL A 34 11.89 -9.63 -17.33
C VAL A 34 12.95 -8.84 -18.09
N ALA A 35 13.24 -7.59 -17.71
CA ALA A 35 14.29 -6.77 -18.33
C ALA A 35 15.68 -7.42 -18.26
N ILE A 36 15.94 -8.24 -17.24
CA ILE A 36 17.21 -8.96 -17.06
C ILE A 36 17.27 -10.20 -17.97
N ILE A 37 16.12 -10.78 -18.29
CA ILE A 37 16.01 -12.05 -19.03
C ILE A 37 15.89 -11.82 -20.54
N SER A 38 15.08 -10.84 -20.96
CA SER A 38 14.82 -10.57 -22.36
C SER A 38 14.38 -9.12 -22.59
N ALA A 39 15.14 -8.41 -23.41
CA ALA A 39 14.82 -7.06 -23.84
C ALA A 39 13.51 -7.01 -24.64
N ASP A 40 13.28 -7.98 -25.53
CA ASP A 40 12.07 -8.03 -26.36
C ASP A 40 10.82 -8.23 -25.52
N ALA A 41 10.85 -9.16 -24.56
CA ALA A 41 9.73 -9.39 -23.65
C ALA A 41 9.44 -8.17 -22.78
N TYR A 42 10.47 -7.50 -22.28
CA TYR A 42 10.31 -6.26 -21.52
C TYR A 42 9.72 -5.14 -22.38
N ASN A 43 10.19 -4.95 -23.61
CA ASN A 43 9.67 -3.95 -24.53
C ASN A 43 8.19 -4.19 -24.88
N MET A 44 7.75 -5.44 -25.01
CA MET A 44 6.32 -5.76 -25.17
C MET A 44 5.50 -5.32 -23.95
N ILE A 45 6.00 -5.55 -22.73
CA ILE A 45 5.35 -5.10 -21.50
C ILE A 45 5.29 -3.57 -21.47
N CYS A 46 6.37 -2.88 -21.82
CA CYS A 46 6.41 -1.42 -21.89
C CYS A 46 5.45 -0.86 -22.95
N ALA A 47 5.33 -1.49 -24.11
CA ALA A 47 4.37 -1.08 -25.12
C ALA A 47 2.92 -1.23 -24.63
N PHE A 48 2.63 -2.30 -23.87
CA PHE A 48 1.32 -2.53 -23.29
C PHE A 48 1.01 -1.58 -22.12
N LEU A 49 1.96 -1.31 -21.22
CA LEU A 49 1.72 -0.57 -19.97
C LEU A 49 2.24 0.88 -19.97
N GLY A 50 2.96 1.33 -20.99
CA GLY A 50 3.65 2.64 -21.00
C GLY A 50 3.00 3.70 -21.89
N THR A 51 2.47 3.33 -23.05
CA THR A 51 2.10 4.30 -24.11
C THR A 51 0.58 4.47 -24.28
N ASN A 52 -0.22 3.95 -23.36
CA ASN A 52 -1.68 3.90 -23.50
C ASN A 52 -2.40 4.77 -22.47
N TRP A 53 -3.55 5.34 -22.84
CA TRP A 53 -4.36 6.21 -21.97
C TRP A 53 -4.79 5.51 -20.67
N TYR A 54 -5.09 4.20 -20.72
CA TYR A 54 -5.47 3.44 -19.52
C TYR A 54 -4.30 3.27 -18.56
N ALA A 55 -3.05 3.29 -19.04
CA ALA A 55 -1.89 3.25 -18.18
C ALA A 55 -1.79 4.54 -17.36
N LEU A 56 -2.04 5.70 -17.97
CA LEU A 56 -2.12 6.97 -17.27
C LEU A 56 -3.20 6.95 -16.17
N VAL A 57 -4.39 6.46 -16.50
CA VAL A 57 -5.49 6.31 -15.53
C VAL A 57 -5.09 5.35 -14.39
N GLY A 58 -4.46 4.23 -14.73
CA GLY A 58 -3.93 3.28 -13.76
C GLY A 58 -2.89 3.90 -12.83
N THR A 59 -1.95 4.67 -13.37
CA THR A 59 -0.93 5.41 -12.59
C THR A 59 -1.56 6.41 -11.64
N MET A 60 -2.56 7.18 -12.10
CA MET A 60 -3.29 8.11 -11.24
C MET A 60 -4.06 7.39 -10.13
N GLY A 61 -4.70 6.25 -10.45
CA GLY A 61 -5.38 5.41 -9.46
C GLY A 61 -4.43 4.83 -8.41
N LEU A 62 -3.26 4.35 -8.83
CA LEU A 62 -2.21 3.86 -7.92
C LEU A 62 -1.65 4.97 -7.04
N ALA A 63 -1.42 6.16 -7.59
CA ALA A 63 -0.99 7.33 -6.82
C ALA A 63 -2.03 7.69 -5.75
N ALA A 64 -3.31 7.69 -6.09
CA ALA A 64 -4.40 7.92 -5.14
C ALA A 64 -4.43 6.83 -4.04
N LEU A 65 -4.33 5.55 -4.41
CA LEU A 65 -4.28 4.44 -3.46
C LEU A 65 -3.09 4.57 -2.49
N PHE A 66 -1.91 4.92 -2.99
CA PHE A 66 -0.72 5.14 -2.19
C PHE A 66 -0.90 6.28 -1.19
N VAL A 67 -1.44 7.41 -1.65
CA VAL A 67 -1.72 8.57 -0.80
C VAL A 67 -2.75 8.23 0.30
N ILE A 68 -3.86 7.59 -0.07
CA ILE A 68 -4.90 7.16 0.89
C ILE A 68 -4.29 6.20 1.92
N HIS A 69 -3.49 5.23 1.47
CA HIS A 69 -2.85 4.25 2.35
C HIS A 69 -1.96 4.93 3.38
N ILE A 70 -1.10 5.87 2.97
CA ILE A 70 -0.22 6.60 3.87
C ILE A 70 -1.01 7.42 4.89
N PHE A 71 -2.05 8.14 4.45
CA PHE A 71 -2.86 8.92 5.38
C PHE A 71 -3.52 8.04 6.45
N TYR A 72 -4.09 6.91 6.07
CA TYR A 72 -4.69 5.97 7.02
C TYR A 72 -3.66 5.30 7.92
N ALA A 73 -2.49 4.96 7.39
CA ALA A 73 -1.38 4.41 8.15
C ALA A 73 -0.92 5.39 9.24
N LEU A 74 -0.71 6.65 8.89
CA LEU A 74 -0.32 7.71 9.82
C LEU A 74 -1.41 7.97 10.86
N TRP A 75 -2.67 8.11 10.43
CA TRP A 75 -3.81 8.32 11.32
C TRP A 75 -3.88 7.20 12.36
N LEU A 76 -3.94 5.95 11.92
CA LEU A 76 -4.07 4.81 12.82
C LEU A 76 -2.85 4.66 13.73
N THR A 77 -1.64 4.92 13.22
CA THR A 77 -0.42 4.88 14.03
C THR A 77 -0.47 5.91 15.16
N LEU A 78 -0.83 7.16 14.85
CA LEU A 78 -0.96 8.21 15.85
C LEU A 78 -2.08 7.94 16.86
N GLN A 79 -3.23 7.45 16.39
CA GLN A 79 -4.35 7.10 17.26
C GLN A 79 -4.00 5.95 18.20
N ASN A 80 -3.39 4.88 17.68
CA ASN A 80 -2.98 3.72 18.48
C ASN A 80 -1.90 4.11 19.48
N ARG A 81 -0.96 4.99 19.10
CA ARG A 81 0.06 5.52 20.01
C ARG A 81 -0.57 6.34 21.14
N LYS A 82 -1.53 7.23 20.82
CA LYS A 82 -2.25 8.01 21.83
C LYS A 82 -3.04 7.11 22.80
N ALA A 83 -3.69 6.07 22.29
CA ALA A 83 -4.46 5.14 23.10
C ALA A 83 -3.59 4.27 24.04
N ARG A 84 -2.31 4.07 23.71
CA ARG A 84 -1.35 3.30 24.54
C ARG A 84 -0.68 4.10 25.65
N GLY A 85 -0.73 5.44 25.63
CA GLY A 85 -0.08 6.28 26.65
C GLY A 85 1.45 6.13 26.66
N SER A 86 2.05 5.96 27.84
CA SER A 86 3.51 5.78 28.03
C SER A 86 4.02 4.41 27.61
N GLU A 87 3.14 3.42 27.48
CA GLU A 87 3.51 2.03 27.27
C GLU A 87 3.71 1.74 25.77
N ARG A 88 4.97 1.65 25.33
CA ARG A 88 5.30 1.39 23.92
C ARG A 88 4.97 -0.05 23.50
N TYR A 89 5.23 -1.00 24.39
CA TYR A 89 4.95 -2.44 24.23
C TYR A 89 4.39 -3.00 25.53
N ALA A 90 3.36 -3.85 25.43
CA ALA A 90 2.92 -4.63 26.57
C ALA A 90 3.98 -5.71 26.85
N VAL A 91 4.72 -5.55 27.96
CA VAL A 91 5.67 -6.56 28.43
C VAL A 91 5.01 -7.33 29.55
N THR A 92 4.96 -8.66 29.44
CA THR A 92 4.34 -9.54 30.45
C THR A 92 5.18 -9.63 31.74
N ALA A 93 6.45 -9.21 31.72
CA ALA A 93 7.30 -9.08 32.90
C ALA A 93 8.26 -7.88 32.77
N LYS A 94 8.24 -6.93 33.72
CA LYS A 94 9.37 -6.01 33.87
C LYS A 94 10.54 -6.82 34.44
N PRO A 95 11.69 -6.92 33.73
CA PRO A 95 12.87 -7.53 34.34
C PRO A 95 13.24 -6.74 35.61
N LYS A 96 13.54 -7.47 36.68
CA LYS A 96 14.00 -6.90 37.97
C LYS A 96 15.39 -6.32 37.82
#